data_AF-S2E666-F1
#
_entry.id   AF-S2E666-F1
#
_cell.length_a   1.000
_cell.length_b   1.000
_cell.length_c   1.000
_cell.angle_alpha   90.00
_cell.angle_beta   90.00
_cell.angle_gamma   90.00
#
_symmetry.space_group_name_H-M   'P 1'
#
loop_
_entity.id
_entity.type
_entity.pdbx_description
1 polymer ?
#
loop_
_entity_poly.entity_id
_entity_poly.type
_entity_poly.pdbx_seq_one_letter_code
_entity_poly.pdbx_strand_id
1 'polypeptide(L)'
;MASFYHALFFPAIINGLFLAIVTRTGIDVSPSGIGLMIFGFLQPYVNEQNVLIFRVVEFILFFLPWISLAIVVIRFGVKGLIVYGVIILVSYGLILYLWK
;
A
#
# COMPACT_ATOMS: atom_id res chain seq x y z
N MET A 1 22.36 -14.26 -0.15
CA MET A 1 21.71 -13.53 0.96
C MET A 1 21.41 -12.05 0.65
N ALA A 2 22.21 -11.33 -0.15
CA ALA A 2 21.94 -9.92 -0.46
C ALA A 2 20.60 -9.67 -1.19
N SER A 3 20.14 -10.57 -2.09
CA SER A 3 18.87 -10.36 -2.82
C SER A 3 17.61 -10.56 -1.97
N PHE A 4 17.71 -11.23 -0.81
CA PHE A 4 16.58 -11.50 0.10
C PHE A 4 16.06 -10.21 0.73
N TYR A 5 16.97 -9.38 1.26
CA TYR A 5 16.60 -8.15 1.96
C TYR A 5 16.15 -7.06 1.01
N HIS A 6 16.79 -6.93 -0.16
CA HIS A 6 16.47 -5.88 -1.13
C HIS A 6 15.02 -5.98 -1.66
N ALA A 7 14.54 -7.21 -1.89
CA ALA A 7 13.18 -7.44 -2.36
C ALA A 7 12.09 -7.07 -1.33
N LEU A 8 12.42 -7.12 -0.03
CA LEU A 8 11.52 -6.75 1.06
C LEU A 8 11.64 -5.28 1.45
N PHE A 9 12.81 -4.69 1.25
CA PHE A 9 13.14 -3.33 1.71
C PHE A 9 12.32 -2.26 0.97
N PHE A 10 12.31 -2.32 -0.36
CA PHE A 10 11.66 -1.29 -1.18
C PHE A 10 10.13 -1.27 -0.97
N PRO A 11 9.40 -2.40 -0.99
CA PRO A 11 7.97 -2.39 -0.73
C PRO A 11 7.62 -2.00 0.72
N ALA A 12 8.47 -2.33 1.69
CA ALA A 12 8.27 -1.95 3.09
C ALA A 12 8.40 -0.44 3.30
N ILE A 13 9.40 0.20 2.68
CA ILE A 13 9.56 1.66 2.73
C ILE A 13 8.37 2.37 2.12
N ILE A 14 7.92 1.91 0.93
CA ILE A 14 6.76 2.50 0.26
C ILE A 14 5.50 2.39 1.12
N ASN A 15 5.26 1.24 1.74
CA ASN A 15 4.12 1.08 2.65
C ASN A 15 4.24 1.95 3.90
N GLY A 16 5.44 2.08 4.47
CA GLY A 16 5.70 3.02 5.58
C GLY A 16 5.42 4.48 5.21
N LEU A 17 5.76 4.88 3.97
CA LEU A 17 5.47 6.20 3.42
C LEU A 17 3.96 6.44 3.26
N PHE A 18 3.24 5.49 2.66
CA PHE A 18 1.79 5.61 2.52
C PHE A 18 1.09 5.70 3.87
N LEU A 19 1.51 4.89 4.84
CA LEU A 19 0.98 4.94 6.20
C LEU A 19 1.23 6.32 6.86
N ALA A 20 2.43 6.88 6.68
CA ALA A 20 2.77 8.20 7.23
C ALA A 20 1.93 9.32 6.61
N ILE A 21 1.67 9.27 5.30
CA ILE A 21 0.86 10.27 4.59
C ILE A 21 -0.61 10.16 5.03
N VAL A 22 -1.18 8.95 5.06
CA VAL A 22 -2.57 8.70 5.49
C VAL A 22 -2.82 9.23 6.89
N THR A 23 -1.95 8.89 7.84
CA THR A 23 -2.13 9.26 9.25
C THR A 23 -2.04 10.76 9.49
N ARG A 24 -1.23 11.49 8.71
CA ARG A 24 -1.09 12.95 8.82
C ARG A 24 -2.17 13.72 8.09
N THR A 25 -2.49 13.31 6.87
CA THR A 25 -3.32 14.10 5.95
C THR A 25 -4.78 13.62 5.93
N GLY A 26 -5.05 12.42 6.41
CA GLY A 26 -6.32 11.72 6.20
C GLY A 26 -6.53 11.26 4.76
N ILE A 27 -5.54 11.48 3.87
CA ILE A 27 -5.63 11.15 2.45
C ILE A 27 -4.84 9.87 2.19
N ASP A 28 -5.52 8.88 1.62
CA ASP A 28 -4.87 7.67 1.13
C ASP A 28 -4.29 7.88 -0.27
N VAL A 29 -2.96 7.95 -0.32
CA VAL A 29 -2.17 8.07 -1.56
C VAL A 29 -1.63 6.73 -2.06
N SER A 30 -2.02 5.63 -1.42
CA SER A 30 -1.78 4.30 -2.00
C SER A 30 -2.51 4.18 -3.34
N PRO A 31 -2.11 3.24 -4.22
CA PRO A 31 -2.84 2.98 -5.46
C PRO A 31 -4.35 2.77 -5.26
N SER A 32 -4.76 2.11 -4.18
CA SER A 32 -6.16 1.97 -3.79
C SER A 32 -6.82 3.30 -3.42
N GLY A 33 -6.17 4.12 -2.60
CA GLY A 33 -6.69 5.42 -2.19
C GLY A 33 -6.81 6.41 -3.35
N ILE A 34 -5.83 6.45 -4.25
CA ILE A 34 -5.88 7.24 -5.48
C ILE A 34 -7.01 6.75 -6.39
N GLY A 35 -7.16 5.43 -6.56
CA GLY A 35 -8.25 4.85 -7.34
C GLY A 35 -9.63 5.26 -6.82
N LEU A 36 -9.82 5.22 -5.50
CA LEU A 36 -11.03 5.67 -4.82
C LEU A 36 -11.30 7.17 -5.02
N MET A 37 -10.26 8.01 -4.92
CA MET A 37 -10.38 9.44 -5.10
C MET A 37 -10.78 9.80 -6.55
N ILE A 38 -10.15 9.14 -7.53
CA ILE A 38 -10.50 9.28 -8.95
C ILE A 38 -11.93 8.82 -9.20
N PHE A 39 -12.35 7.69 -8.61
CA PHE A 39 -13.72 7.19 -8.74
C PHE A 39 -14.74 8.19 -8.19
N GLY A 40 -14.53 8.72 -6.98
CA GLY A 40 -15.42 9.72 -6.39
C GLY A 40 -15.57 10.97 -7.28
N PHE A 41 -14.48 11.42 -7.90
CA PHE A 41 -14.51 12.55 -8.82
C PHE A 41 -15.21 12.24 -10.15
N LEU A 42 -15.01 11.03 -10.69
CA LEU A 42 -15.55 10.63 -11.98
C LEU A 42 -16.95 10.02 -11.90
N GLN A 43 -17.45 9.67 -10.70
CA GLN A 43 -18.77 9.08 -10.48
C GLN A 43 -19.92 9.72 -11.29
N PRO A 44 -20.05 11.06 -11.40
CA PRO A 44 -21.13 11.68 -12.20
C PRO A 44 -20.99 11.48 -13.72
N TYR A 45 -19.83 11.06 -14.21
CA TYR A 45 -19.52 10.88 -15.64
C TYR A 45 -19.44 9.40 -16.06
N VAL A 46 -19.70 8.47 -15.14
CA VAL A 46 -19.46 7.03 -15.31
C VAL A 46 -20.80 6.30 -15.45
N ASN A 47 -21.07 5.77 -16.65
CA ASN A 47 -22.22 4.90 -16.92
C ASN A 47 -22.15 3.57 -16.14
N GLU A 48 -23.28 2.88 -15.97
CA GLU A 48 -23.41 1.65 -15.15
C GLU A 48 -22.37 0.55 -15.46
N GLN A 49 -22.02 0.35 -16.73
CA GLN A 49 -20.97 -0.61 -17.13
C GLN A 49 -19.58 -0.21 -16.62
N ASN A 50 -19.27 1.09 -16.61
CA ASN A 50 -17.98 1.59 -16.13
C ASN A 50 -17.91 1.46 -14.60
N VAL A 51 -19.02 1.63 -13.87
CA VAL A 51 -19.08 1.45 -12.41
C VAL A 51 -18.62 0.04 -12.02
N LEU A 52 -18.99 -0.99 -12.79
CA LEU A 52 -18.61 -2.37 -12.53
C LEU A 52 -17.11 -2.58 -12.72
N ILE A 53 -16.53 -2.02 -13.78
CA ILE A 53 -15.07 -2.04 -14.03
C ILE A 53 -14.33 -1.35 -12.88
N PHE A 54 -14.79 -0.17 -12.46
CA PHE A 54 -14.18 0.56 -11.35
C PHE A 54 -14.21 -0.24 -10.03
N ARG A 55 -15.35 -0.85 -9.68
CA ARG A 55 -15.44 -1.71 -8.48
C ARG A 55 -14.49 -2.90 -8.54
N VAL A 56 -14.34 -3.52 -9.70
CA VAL A 56 -13.39 -4.63 -9.87
C VAL A 56 -11.95 -4.16 -9.69
N VAL A 57 -11.58 -3.02 -10.28
CA VAL A 57 -10.25 -2.43 -10.13
C VAL A 57 -9.99 -2.03 -8.68
N GLU A 58 -10.95 -1.41 -8.00
CA GLU A 58 -10.87 -1.05 -6.59
C GLU A 58 -10.66 -2.29 -5.71
N PHE A 59 -11.41 -3.36 -5.97
CA PHE A 59 -11.25 -4.63 -5.28
C PHE A 59 -9.82 -5.19 -5.48
N ILE A 60 -9.32 -5.22 -6.72
CA ILE A 60 -7.96 -5.68 -7.02
C ILE A 60 -6.91 -4.84 -6.27
N LEU A 61 -7.05 -3.51 -6.29
CA LEU A 61 -6.12 -2.60 -5.62
C LEU A 61 -6.17 -2.74 -4.09
N PHE A 62 -7.35 -2.98 -3.52
CA PHE A 62 -7.53 -3.22 -2.09
C PHE A 62 -6.85 -4.52 -1.64
N PHE A 63 -6.90 -5.59 -2.44
CA PHE A 63 -6.27 -6.87 -2.11
C PHE A 63 -4.77 -6.90 -2.39
N LEU A 64 -4.23 -5.99 -3.20
CA LEU A 64 -2.83 -5.98 -3.61
C LEU A 64 -1.82 -5.95 -2.43
N PRO A 65 -2.02 -5.15 -1.37
CA PRO A 65 -1.16 -5.16 -0.19
C PRO A 65 -1.20 -6.50 0.55
N TRP A 66 -2.39 -7.11 0.66
CA TRP A 66 -2.57 -8.41 1.30
C TRP A 66 -1.92 -9.54 0.51
N ILE A 67 -2.03 -9.49 -0.82
CA ILE A 67 -1.35 -10.43 -1.72
C ILE A 67 0.18 -10.28 -1.58
N SER A 68 0.67 -9.04 -1.52
CA SER A 68 2.10 -8.76 -1.27
C SER A 68 2.56 -9.36 0.06
N LEU A 69 1.79 -9.15 1.12
CA LEU A 69 2.08 -9.68 2.46
C LEU A 69 2.05 -11.22 2.48
N ALA A 70 1.07 -11.84 1.82
CA ALA A 70 0.97 -13.29 1.66
C ALA A 70 2.18 -13.87 0.89
N ILE A 71 2.61 -13.22 -0.19
CA ILE A 71 3.79 -13.63 -0.96
C ILE A 71 5.06 -13.54 -0.09
N VAL A 72 5.18 -12.50 0.73
CA VAL A 72 6.30 -12.36 1.68
C VAL A 72 6.31 -13.51 2.68
N VAL A 73 5.15 -13.89 3.23
CA VAL A 73 5.03 -15.02 4.16
C VAL A 73 5.33 -16.35 3.49
N ILE A 74 4.80 -16.59 2.28
CA ILE A 74 5.03 -17.85 1.54
C ILE A 74 6.51 -18.01 1.19
N ARG A 75 7.18 -16.94 0.73
CA ARG A 75 8.59 -17.02 0.32
C ARG A 75 9.58 -17.02 1.48
N PHE A 76 9.28 -16.32 2.56
CA PHE A 76 10.28 -15.99 3.59
C PHE A 76 9.88 -16.40 5.01
N GLY A 77 8.68 -16.98 5.17
CA GLY A 77 8.14 -17.41 6.45
C GLY A 77 7.92 -16.26 7.44
N VAL A 78 7.76 -16.61 8.70
CA VAL A 78 7.49 -15.67 9.81
C VAL A 78 8.62 -14.65 9.98
N LYS A 79 9.88 -15.05 9.71
CA LYS A 79 11.04 -14.16 9.80
C LYS A 79 10.96 -13.00 8.80
N GLY A 80 10.52 -13.26 7.57
CA GLY A 80 10.32 -12.22 6.56
C GLY A 80 9.25 -11.20 6.97
N LEU A 81 8.15 -11.66 7.58
CA LEU A 81 7.08 -10.79 8.07
C LEU A 81 7.55 -9.84 9.19
N ILE A 82 8.37 -10.35 10.12
CA ILE A 82 8.94 -9.52 11.20
C ILE A 82 9.86 -8.45 10.60
N VAL A 83 10.78 -8.82 9.72
CA VAL A 83 11.71 -7.86 9.09
C VAL A 83 10.93 -6.81 8.29
N TYR A 84 9.93 -7.23 7.53
CA TYR A 84 9.07 -6.36 6.75
C TYR A 84 8.30 -5.36 7.63
N GLY A 85 7.69 -5.84 8.72
CA GLY A 85 6.96 -5.01 9.68
C GLY A 85 7.86 -3.99 10.40
N VAL A 86 9.07 -4.40 10.80
CA VAL A 86 10.05 -3.49 11.42
C VAL A 86 10.44 -2.38 10.45
N ILE A 87 10.71 -2.70 9.18
CA ILE A 87 11.07 -1.69 8.18
C ILE A 87 9.91 -0.71 7.95
N ILE A 88 8.66 -1.18 7.88
CA ILE A 88 7.48 -0.31 7.77
C ILE A 88 7.42 0.67 8.94
N LEU A 89 7.52 0.17 10.17
CA LEU A 89 7.41 1.01 11.38
C LEU A 89 8.55 2.03 11.47
N VAL A 90 9.78 1.61 11.17
CA VAL A 90 10.95 2.51 11.16
C VAL A 90 10.80 3.57 10.08
N SER A 91 10.37 3.18 8.87
CA SER A 91 10.16 4.12 7.76
C SER A 91 9.04 5.12 8.09
N TYR A 92 7.93 4.63 8.65
CA TYR A 92 6.83 5.46 9.13
C TYR A 92 7.30 6.49 10.16
N GLY A 93 8.02 6.05 11.21
CA GLY A 93 8.52 6.93 12.25
C GLY A 93 9.54 7.96 11.73
N LEU A 94 10.44 7.56 10.83
CA LEU A 94 11.40 8.45 10.18
C LEU A 94 10.70 9.52 9.35
N ILE A 95 9.73 9.13 8.53
CA ILE A 95 9.02 10.06 7.65
C ILE A 95 8.23 11.06 8.50
N LEU A 96 7.55 10.62 9.56
CA LEU A 96 6.87 11.54 10.47
C LEU A 96 7.82 12.49 11.21
N TYR A 97 9.01 12.02 11.58
CA TYR A 97 10.02 12.84 12.25
C TYR A 97 10.63 13.89 11.32
N LEU A 98 10.97 13.49 10.08
CA LEU A 98 11.52 14.37 9.05
C LEU A 98 10.48 15.38 8.55
N TRP A 99 9.21 14.99 8.55
CA TRP A 99 8.07 15.81 8.18
C TRP A 99 7.48 16.53 9.41
N LYS A 100 8.37 17.18 10.17
CA LYS A 100 8.00 18.14 11.21
C LYS A 100 7.56 19.45 10.60
#